data_AF-A0A377V089-F1
#
_entry.id   AF-A0A377V089-F1
#
_cell.length_a   1.000
_cell.length_b   1.000
_cell.length_c   1.000
_cell.angle_alpha   90.00
_cell.angle_beta   90.00
_cell.angle_gamma   90.00
#
_symmetry.space_group_name_H-M   'P 1'
#
loop_
_entity.id
_entity.type
_entity.pdbx_description
1 polymer ?
#
loop_
_entity_poly.entity_id
_entity_poly.type
_entity_poly.pdbx_seq_one_letter_code
_entity_poly.pdbx_strand_id
1 'polypeptide(L)' 'MKRDREPIAQGVAVHYQPQRHLLKDRIILVTGASDGIGREAALTYARYSASVILLGSQRRQTAHRRPGD' A
#
# COMPACT_ATOMS: atom_id res chain seq x y z
N MET A 1 -42.49 12.07 15.93
CA MET A 1 -41.14 12.63 16.04
C MET A 1 -40.27 12.06 14.91
N LYS A 2 -40.21 12.76 13.77
CA LYS A 2 -39.38 12.36 12.63
C LYS A 2 -37.97 12.87 12.90
N ARG A 3 -36.97 11.98 12.87
CA ARG A 3 -35.56 12.38 12.95
C ARG A 3 -35.15 12.77 11.54
N ASP A 4 -35.07 14.06 11.29
CA ASP A 4 -34.46 14.60 10.08
C ASP A 4 -32.98 14.21 10.10
N ARG A 5 -32.62 13.22 9.29
CA ARG A 5 -31.22 12.82 9.12
C ARG A 5 -30.63 13.77 8.09
N GLU A 6 -29.77 14.67 8.56
CA GLU A 6 -28.93 15.49 7.69
C GLU A 6 -28.20 14.61 6.67
N PRO A 7 -28.18 14.99 5.38
CA PRO A 7 -27.53 14.20 4.35
C PRO A 7 -26.02 14.18 4.63
N ILE A 8 -25.48 12.97 4.85
CA ILE A 8 -24.04 12.74 4.85
C ILE A 8 -23.47 13.22 3.52
N ALA A 9 -22.61 14.24 3.56
CA ALA A 9 -21.95 14.77 2.38
C ALA A 9 -21.34 13.62 1.59
N GLN A 10 -21.87 13.38 0.40
CA GLN A 10 -21.37 12.34 -0.50
C GLN A 10 -19.96 12.74 -0.91
N GLY A 11 -18.94 12.05 -0.39
CA GLY A 11 -17.55 12.35 -0.66
C GLY A 11 -17.27 12.30 -2.16
N VAL A 12 -16.86 13.43 -2.74
CA VAL A 12 -16.45 13.51 -4.14
C VAL A 12 -15.12 12.79 -4.29
N ALA A 13 -15.06 11.80 -5.19
CA ALA A 13 -13.81 11.15 -5.54
C ALA A 13 -12.89 12.14 -6.26
N VAL A 14 -11.74 12.45 -5.66
CA VAL A 14 -10.74 13.35 -6.26
C VAL A 14 -9.77 12.53 -7.11
N HIS A 15 -9.66 12.86 -8.40
CA HIS A 15 -8.64 12.29 -9.28
C HIS A 15 -7.29 12.99 -9.05
N TYR A 16 -6.49 12.44 -8.14
CA TYR A 16 -5.17 12.98 -7.81
C TYR A 16 -4.11 12.56 -8.85
N GLN A 17 -3.39 13.54 -9.42
CA GLN A 17 -2.28 13.34 -10.37
C GLN A 17 -1.01 14.02 -9.85
N PRO A 18 -0.11 13.29 -9.16
CA PRO A 18 1.11 13.86 -8.62
C PRO A 18 2.22 14.06 -9.67
N GLN A 19 3.14 14.98 -9.40
CA GLN A 19 4.37 15.13 -10.17
C GLN A 19 5.28 13.90 -9.98
N ARG A 20 6.02 13.49 -11.02
CA ARG A 20 6.88 12.29 -11.00
C ARG A 20 7.99 12.29 -9.94
N HIS A 21 8.40 13.44 -9.43
CA HIS A 21 9.45 13.57 -8.43
C HIS A 21 8.89 14.04 -7.07
N LEU A 22 7.58 13.85 -6.83
CA LEU A 22 6.90 14.30 -5.62
C LEU A 22 7.64 13.90 -4.33
N LEU A 23 8.26 12.71 -4.31
CA LEU A 23 8.92 12.16 -3.13
C LEU A 23 10.45 12.23 -3.20
N LYS A 24 11.01 13.10 -4.06
CA LYS A 24 12.45 13.33 -4.10
C LYS A 24 12.97 13.71 -2.71
N ASP A 25 14.12 13.15 -2.35
CA ASP A 25 14.81 13.37 -1.06
C ASP A 25 13.99 12.92 0.17
N ARG A 26 12.99 12.05 -0.02
CA ARG A 26 12.23 11.42 1.07
C ARG A 26 12.73 9.99 1.30
N ILE A 27 12.98 9.68 2.57
CA ILE A 27 13.25 8.31 3.03
C ILE A 27 11.96 7.75 3.64
N ILE A 28 11.46 6.64 3.11
CA ILE A 28 10.17 6.04 3.50
C ILE A 28 10.37 4.57 3.88
N LEU A 29 9.99 4.20 5.10
CA LEU A 29 9.92 2.80 5.53
C LEU A 29 8.57 2.21 5.17
N VAL A 30 8.55 1.13 4.39
CA VAL A 30 7.34 0.36 4.09
C VAL A 30 7.39 -0.97 4.83
N THR A 31 6.46 -1.18 5.75
CA THR A 31 6.26 -2.46 6.44
C THR A 31 5.31 -3.36 5.66
N GLY A 32 5.48 -4.67 5.73
CA GLY A 32 4.70 -5.60 4.90
C GLY A 32 5.02 -5.46 3.41
N ALA A 33 6.24 -5.04 3.06
CA ALA A 33 6.65 -4.76 1.69
C ALA A 33 6.81 -6.01 0.79
N SER A 34 6.60 -7.21 1.33
CA SER A 34 6.83 -8.48 0.64
C SER A 34 5.75 -8.84 -0.40
N ASP A 35 4.49 -8.41 -0.20
CA ASP A 35 3.39 -8.72 -1.12
C ASP A 35 2.25 -7.68 -1.05
N GLY A 36 1.28 -7.78 -1.95
CA GLY A 36 0.03 -7.02 -1.96
C GLY A 36 0.24 -5.51 -1.95
N ILE A 37 -0.53 -4.82 -1.10
CA ILE A 37 -0.55 -3.36 -1.04
C ILE A 37 0.79 -2.79 -0.61
N GLY A 38 1.48 -3.41 0.36
CA GLY A 38 2.78 -2.93 0.82
C GLY A 38 3.82 -2.96 -0.29
N ARG A 39 3.83 -4.03 -1.09
CA ARG A 39 4.70 -4.14 -2.27
C ARG A 39 4.38 -3.05 -3.31
N GLU A 40 3.10 -2.85 -3.66
CA GLU A 40 2.72 -1.83 -4.63
C GLU A 40 2.97 -0.39 -4.12
N ALA A 41 2.79 -0.15 -2.83
CA ALA A 41 3.12 1.13 -2.21
C ALA A 41 4.62 1.42 -2.30
N ALA A 42 5.47 0.45 -1.93
CA ALA A 42 6.92 0.59 -2.03
C ALA A 42 7.39 0.87 -3.47
N LEU A 43 6.86 0.13 -4.44
CA LEU A 43 7.17 0.34 -5.86
C LEU A 43 6.71 1.71 -6.33
N THR A 44 5.50 2.12 -5.95
CA THR A 44 4.95 3.43 -6.29
C THR A 44 5.81 4.54 -5.71
N TYR A 45 6.16 4.47 -4.42
CA TYR A 45 6.99 5.50 -3.79
C TYR A 45 8.37 5.62 -4.44
N ALA A 46 9.00 4.50 -4.79
CA ALA A 46 10.26 4.50 -5.53
C ALA A 46 10.12 5.14 -6.93
N ARG A 47 9.03 4.84 -7.66
CA ARG A 47 8.72 5.48 -8.95
C ARG A 47 8.54 7.00 -8.83
N TYR A 48 8.10 7.47 -7.68
CA TYR A 48 7.95 8.89 -7.35
C TYR A 48 9.21 9.53 -6.72
N SER A 49 10.37 8.89 -6.88
CA SER A 49 11.71 9.35 -6.46
C SER A 49 12.01 9.29 -4.96
N ALA A 50 11.27 8.48 -4.18
CA ALA A 50 11.62 8.21 -2.79
C ALA A 50 12.79 7.22 -2.67
N SER A 51 13.60 7.37 -1.64
CA SER A 51 14.45 6.30 -1.10
C SER A 51 13.60 5.42 -0.18
N VAL A 52 13.40 4.15 -0.53
CA VAL A 52 12.47 3.27 0.18
C VAL A 52 13.24 2.22 0.96
N ILE A 53 12.95 2.09 2.26
CA ILE A 53 13.41 1.00 3.13
C ILE A 53 12.30 -0.04 3.21
N LEU A 54 12.61 -1.30 2.93
CA LEU A 54 11.64 -2.38 2.90
C LEU A 54 11.75 -3.22 4.17
N LEU A 55 10.63 -3.38 4.89
CA LEU A 55 10.51 -4.29 6.01
C LEU A 55 9.39 -5.29 5.72
N GLY A 56 9.71 -6.58 5.71
CA GLY A 56 8.71 -7.62 5.47
C GLY A 56 9.27 -9.01 5.77
N SER A 57 8.39 -9.92 6.15
CA SER A 57 8.73 -11.33 6.34
C SER A 57 8.19 -12.13 5.17
N GLN A 58 9.06 -12.64 4.32
CA GLN A 58 8.69 -13.60 3.28
C GLN A 58 8.72 -15.01 3.88
N ARG A 59 7.65 -15.43 4.55
CA ARG A 59 7.55 -16.82 5.01
C ARG A 59 7.22 -17.70 3.80
N ARG A 60 8.25 -18.35 3.23
CA ARG A 60 8.03 -19.41 2.24
C ARG A 60 7.28 -20.54 2.95
N GLN A 61 6.03 -20.76 2.55
CA GLN A 61 5.34 -21.99 2.92
C GLN A 61 6.11 -23.14 2.27
N THR A 62 6.85 -23.89 3.06
CA THR A 62 7.27 -25.23 2.66
C THR A 62 6.00 -26.03 2.52
N ALA A 63 5.62 -26.40 1.30
CA ALA A 63 4.63 -27.43 1.10
C ALA A 63 5.16 -28.69 1.78
N HIS A 64 4.61 -29.02 2.95
CA HIS A 64 4.85 -30.32 3.56
C HIS A 64 4.11 -31.34 2.70
N ARG A 65 4.74 -31.75 1.58
CA ARG A 65 4.35 -33.00 0.92
C ARG A 65 4.64 -34.10 1.93
N ARG A 66 3.59 -34.82 2.34
CA ARG A 66 3.81 -36.06 3.07
C ARG A 66 4.56 -37.01 2.13
N PRO A 67 5.56 -37.76 2.62
CA PRO A 67 6.11 -38.86 1.84
C PRO A 67 5.00 -39.89 1.64
N GLY A 68 4.56 -40.12 0.40
CA GLY A 68 3.63 -41.21 0.06
C GLY A 68 2.43 -40.91 -0.84
N ASP A 69 2.24 -39.68 -1.34
CA ASP A 69 1.33 -39.39 -2.46
C ASP A 69 1.99 -39.62 -3.83
#